data_AF-A0A0C9Z1N5-F1
#
_entry.id   AF-A0A0C9Z1N5-F1
#
_cell.length_a   1.000
_cell.length_b   1.000
_cell.length_c   1.000
_cell.angle_alpha   90.00
_cell.angle_beta   90.00
_cell.angle_gamma   90.00
#
_symmetry.space_group_name_H-M   'P 1'
#
loop_
_entity.id
_entity.type
_entity.pdbx_description
1 polymer ?
#
loop_
_entity_poly.entity_id
_entity_poly.type
_entity_poly.pdbx_seq_one_letter_code
_entity_poly.pdbx_strand_id
1 'polypeptide(L)'
;MAPGCFSGFWCWRRPPSPSDDRTVSPVPAPTRATRPDAGSPSDNRGIHGATAVEINRPGTPPGPEHVEVPLSPPTQGSLPSGILTPALTDVQPTGPNRPEGSVDVPVHAQAEKVPPGSPSSRPPYRLDPAKAKEHVDRIRRFRILVMGRANAGKTTILQRVCNTTDQPEIFNGKGEKVNAAVVQGSLTRGHHNIEDELVFKSNPGFVFHDSCGFESGSEEQFDLMKKFVRDRAKTTQLNERIHAIWFCIPLNESHRMVMAAERKFFEECDTGYVPAIVLLTKADTLSLEAVQELMGQGMSVGDAVKGAVKVEEKMLHDCLERVKGWLNEKSFPPKDYLSLTGMQQEGAECTPLLTCTANALKETGLQQLLISTQQSNMELCMEFAIMNPLKRCIKKQDNKIQPAHLAFPLSIWFPFDPIAQSGQPLTMPTLSSSMQYSRQYYAEHGLGSILVFEYLYFLLQVPDGRNNMQDCLTLAVKEYQGSGIHTKVNESIQKAFEKCGDNMDALCPILVHIAKENQLSKILTRKD
;
A
#
# COMPACT_ATOMS: atom_id res chain seq x y z
N MET A 1 -28.59 -2.04 -28.57
CA MET A 1 -27.34 -1.61 -29.22
C MET A 1 -26.56 -2.85 -29.63
N ALA A 2 -25.63 -2.76 -30.59
CA ALA A 2 -24.94 -3.92 -31.14
C ALA A 2 -23.84 -4.47 -30.19
N PRO A 3 -23.55 -5.79 -30.20
CA PRO A 3 -22.65 -6.42 -29.22
C PRO A 3 -21.14 -6.26 -29.49
N GLY A 4 -20.74 -5.59 -30.58
CA GLY A 4 -19.37 -5.70 -31.12
C GLY A 4 -18.23 -4.96 -30.40
N CYS A 5 -18.48 -4.23 -29.31
CA CYS A 5 -17.49 -3.29 -28.74
C CYS A 5 -16.72 -3.80 -27.52
N PHE A 6 -16.94 -5.04 -27.07
CA PHE A 6 -16.40 -5.55 -25.80
C PHE A 6 -15.04 -6.25 -25.88
N SER A 7 -14.25 -6.13 -26.97
CA SER A 7 -13.00 -6.88 -27.10
C SER A 7 -11.80 -6.31 -26.31
N GLY A 8 -11.71 -5.00 -26.11
CA GLY A 8 -10.46 -4.33 -25.72
C GLY A 8 -9.96 -4.56 -24.28
N PHE A 9 -10.85 -4.75 -23.31
CA PHE A 9 -10.48 -4.84 -21.88
C PHE A 9 -10.37 -6.27 -21.33
N TRP A 10 -10.80 -7.29 -22.09
CA TRP A 10 -11.09 -8.62 -21.53
C TRP A 10 -9.95 -9.64 -21.59
N CYS A 11 -8.79 -9.29 -22.18
CA CYS A 11 -7.60 -10.12 -22.15
C CYS A 11 -7.11 -10.46 -20.73
N TRP A 12 -7.45 -9.63 -19.73
CA TRP A 12 -6.98 -9.76 -18.34
C TRP A 12 -7.80 -10.71 -17.45
N ARG A 13 -8.82 -11.41 -17.97
CA ARG A 13 -9.63 -12.37 -17.18
C ARG A 13 -9.88 -13.71 -17.91
N ARG A 14 -8.85 -14.31 -18.50
CA ARG A 14 -8.85 -15.76 -18.83
C ARG A 14 -7.93 -16.54 -17.88
N PRO A 15 -8.47 -17.35 -16.96
CA PRO A 15 -7.70 -18.45 -16.37
C PRO A 15 -7.24 -19.42 -17.48
N PRO A 16 -6.06 -20.04 -17.36
CA PRO A 16 -5.65 -21.09 -18.29
C PRO A 16 -6.58 -22.30 -18.17
N SER A 17 -7.04 -22.83 -19.29
CA SER A 17 -7.72 -24.13 -19.33
C SER A 17 -6.72 -25.25 -18.99
N PRO A 18 -7.13 -26.32 -18.28
CA PRO A 18 -6.26 -27.46 -18.03
C PRO A 18 -5.91 -28.15 -19.36
N SER A 19 -4.63 -28.19 -19.69
CA SER A 19 -4.10 -28.94 -20.84
C SER A 19 -3.76 -30.37 -20.43
N ASP A 20 -4.29 -31.36 -21.15
CA ASP A 20 -4.00 -32.78 -20.92
C ASP A 20 -2.49 -33.10 -21.02
N ASP A 21 -2.03 -34.00 -20.14
CA ASP A 21 -0.69 -34.55 -20.17
C ASP A 21 -0.40 -35.28 -21.49
N ARG A 22 0.64 -34.87 -22.21
CA ARG A 22 1.27 -35.72 -23.24
C ARG A 22 2.77 -35.48 -23.39
N THR A 23 3.50 -36.59 -23.27
CA THR A 23 4.96 -36.69 -23.20
C THR A 23 5.68 -36.09 -24.42
N VAL A 24 6.77 -35.35 -24.17
CA VAL A 24 7.74 -34.94 -25.20
C VAL A 24 9.16 -35.27 -24.72
N SER A 25 9.93 -35.99 -25.54
CA SER A 25 11.34 -36.32 -25.27
C SER A 25 12.30 -35.27 -25.85
N PRO A 26 13.50 -35.08 -25.25
CA PRO A 26 14.45 -34.04 -25.68
C PRO A 26 15.32 -34.47 -26.87
N VAL A 27 15.57 -33.53 -27.80
CA VAL A 27 16.53 -33.64 -28.92
C VAL A 27 17.26 -32.28 -29.04
N PRO A 28 18.58 -32.22 -29.35
CA PRO A 28 19.44 -31.12 -28.88
C PRO A 28 19.69 -29.97 -29.87
N ALA A 29 20.40 -28.95 -29.39
CA ALA A 29 20.78 -27.74 -30.13
C ALA A 29 21.90 -27.97 -31.18
N PRO A 30 21.93 -27.19 -32.28
CA PRO A 30 23.02 -27.15 -33.24
C PRO A 30 24.07 -26.05 -32.92
N THR A 31 25.27 -26.18 -33.49
CA THR A 31 26.43 -25.31 -33.17
C THR A 31 27.11 -24.77 -34.44
N ARG A 32 27.62 -23.52 -34.34
CA ARG A 32 28.84 -22.97 -35.01
C ARG A 32 28.71 -22.19 -36.35
N ALA A 33 29.36 -21.01 -36.35
CA ALA A 33 29.84 -20.19 -37.49
C ALA A 33 28.75 -19.52 -38.40
N THR A 34 29.00 -18.44 -39.16
CA THR A 34 30.28 -17.81 -39.58
C THR A 34 30.16 -16.26 -39.74
N ARG A 35 31.30 -15.54 -39.78
CA ARG A 35 31.52 -14.16 -40.29
C ARG A 35 32.70 -14.23 -41.30
N PRO A 36 32.94 -13.28 -42.24
CA PRO A 36 32.51 -11.87 -42.29
C PRO A 36 31.59 -11.63 -43.55
N ASP A 37 31.45 -10.51 -44.28
CA ASP A 37 32.35 -9.38 -44.61
C ASP A 37 31.63 -8.09 -45.05
N ALA A 38 32.41 -7.03 -45.34
CA ALA A 38 31.93 -5.68 -45.66
C ALA A 38 31.79 -5.40 -47.18
N GLY A 39 30.95 -4.41 -47.54
CA GLY A 39 30.88 -3.87 -48.90
C GLY A 39 29.77 -2.83 -49.11
N SER A 40 30.14 -1.59 -49.45
CA SER A 40 29.25 -0.58 -50.05
C SER A 40 29.49 -0.50 -51.55
N PRO A 41 28.53 0.02 -52.34
CA PRO A 41 28.83 1.28 -53.03
C PRO A 41 27.64 2.28 -53.05
N SER A 42 27.80 3.32 -53.87
CA SER A 42 26.98 4.54 -54.05
C SER A 42 25.78 4.33 -55.03
N ASP A 43 24.97 5.31 -55.50
CA ASP A 43 25.23 6.73 -55.76
C ASP A 43 24.01 7.68 -55.89
N ASN A 44 24.35 8.99 -55.87
CA ASN A 44 23.61 10.27 -55.95
C ASN A 44 22.30 10.44 -56.77
N ARG A 45 21.34 11.21 -56.18
CA ARG A 45 20.72 12.48 -56.68
C ARG A 45 19.52 12.92 -55.78
N GLY A 46 19.22 14.21 -55.54
CA GLY A 46 19.98 15.44 -55.79
C GLY A 46 19.20 16.76 -55.49
N ILE A 47 19.78 17.63 -54.65
CA ILE A 47 19.77 19.12 -54.64
C ILE A 47 18.45 19.92 -54.74
N HIS A 48 18.16 20.74 -53.71
CA HIS A 48 17.83 22.20 -53.72
C HIS A 48 17.24 22.59 -52.33
N GLY A 49 17.56 23.72 -51.67
CA GLY A 49 18.56 24.75 -51.97
C GLY A 49 18.85 25.69 -50.76
N ALA A 50 20.06 26.25 -50.79
CA ALA A 50 20.75 27.14 -49.84
C ALA A 50 19.99 28.24 -49.06
N THR A 51 20.50 28.53 -47.85
CA THR A 51 20.90 29.89 -47.41
C THR A 51 22.11 29.76 -46.47
N ALA A 52 23.08 30.68 -46.51
CA ALA A 52 24.36 30.56 -45.77
C ALA A 52 24.79 31.89 -45.11
N VAL A 53 25.57 31.80 -44.02
CA VAL A 53 26.33 32.91 -43.40
C VAL A 53 27.64 32.33 -42.82
N GLU A 54 28.77 33.00 -43.06
CA GLU A 54 30.13 32.58 -42.71
C GLU A 54 30.99 33.80 -42.32
N ILE A 55 32.17 33.70 -41.69
CA ILE A 55 33.01 32.55 -41.30
C ILE A 55 33.59 32.77 -39.88
N ASN A 56 34.23 31.77 -39.26
CA ASN A 56 35.68 31.78 -38.93
C ASN A 56 36.17 30.71 -37.92
N ARG A 57 37.36 30.17 -38.19
CA ARG A 57 38.30 29.44 -37.32
C ARG A 57 39.70 29.65 -37.92
N PRO A 58 40.79 29.75 -37.12
CA PRO A 58 41.63 28.55 -36.91
C PRO A 58 42.39 28.51 -35.55
N GLY A 59 43.03 27.37 -35.22
CA GLY A 59 44.07 27.32 -34.16
C GLY A 59 44.23 25.98 -33.41
N THR A 60 45.34 25.28 -33.63
CA THR A 60 45.88 24.11 -32.87
C THR A 60 47.30 23.80 -33.39
N PRO A 61 48.16 22.99 -32.72
CA PRO A 61 48.25 22.58 -31.29
C PRO A 61 49.60 23.08 -30.68
N PRO A 62 50.22 22.51 -29.60
CA PRO A 62 50.77 21.13 -29.52
C PRO A 62 50.62 20.41 -28.15
N GLY A 63 51.12 19.16 -28.05
CA GLY A 63 51.47 18.44 -26.80
C GLY A 63 53.01 18.36 -26.60
N PRO A 64 53.61 17.37 -25.90
CA PRO A 64 53.08 16.15 -25.26
C PRO A 64 53.25 16.19 -23.69
N GLU A 65 53.29 15.14 -22.84
CA GLU A 65 54.11 13.90 -22.76
C GLU A 65 53.41 12.74 -21.97
N HIS A 66 53.98 11.53 -22.04
CA HIS A 66 53.58 10.31 -21.31
C HIS A 66 54.58 9.96 -20.17
N VAL A 67 54.08 9.42 -19.05
CA VAL A 67 54.79 8.45 -18.19
C VAL A 67 53.78 7.40 -17.67
N GLU A 68 54.20 6.15 -17.47
CA GLU A 68 53.33 4.99 -17.18
C GLU A 68 54.03 3.97 -16.25
N VAL A 69 53.27 3.09 -15.56
CA VAL A 69 53.73 1.84 -14.85
C VAL A 69 54.55 2.06 -13.53
N PRO A 70 54.60 1.16 -12.49
CA PRO A 70 53.96 -0.15 -12.23
C PRO A 70 53.14 -0.30 -10.90
N LEU A 71 52.59 -1.49 -10.66
CA LEU A 71 52.03 -1.99 -9.37
C LEU A 71 53.13 -2.60 -8.46
N SER A 72 53.00 -2.78 -7.13
CA SER A 72 52.23 -3.89 -6.48
C SER A 72 52.29 -3.84 -4.92
N PRO A 73 51.32 -4.41 -4.16
CA PRO A 73 51.24 -4.38 -2.69
C PRO A 73 51.59 -5.69 -1.94
N PRO A 74 52.02 -5.60 -0.67
CA PRO A 74 51.45 -6.37 0.47
C PRO A 74 51.10 -5.40 1.64
N THR A 75 50.92 -5.70 2.95
CA THR A 75 51.19 -6.86 3.85
C THR A 75 50.23 -6.83 5.07
N GLN A 76 50.23 -7.86 5.95
CA GLN A 76 49.55 -7.88 7.27
C GLN A 76 50.50 -7.48 8.43
N GLY A 77 49.97 -7.12 9.63
CA GLY A 77 50.77 -7.18 10.87
C GLY A 77 50.31 -6.44 12.14
N SER A 78 49.52 -7.11 13.00
CA SER A 78 49.59 -7.15 14.48
C SER A 78 49.46 -5.91 15.41
N LEU A 79 48.83 -6.16 16.58
CA LEU A 79 48.80 -5.33 17.81
C LEU A 79 50.11 -5.46 18.63
N PRO A 80 50.32 -4.58 19.64
CA PRO A 80 50.33 -5.09 21.03
C PRO A 80 49.61 -4.20 22.09
N SER A 81 49.45 -4.75 23.29
CA SER A 81 48.74 -4.17 24.46
C SER A 81 49.61 -3.21 25.32
N GLY A 82 49.00 -2.39 26.21
CA GLY A 82 49.76 -1.56 27.16
C GLY A 82 48.94 -0.75 28.21
N ILE A 83 48.64 -1.40 29.34
CA ILE A 83 47.92 -0.94 30.53
C ILE A 83 48.52 0.34 31.19
N LEU A 84 47.69 1.29 31.71
CA LEU A 84 47.71 1.78 33.12
C LEU A 84 46.80 2.98 33.45
N THR A 85 46.23 2.95 34.66
CA THR A 85 45.51 4.04 35.37
C THR A 85 46.35 4.63 36.50
N PRO A 86 46.11 5.89 36.89
CA PRO A 86 45.67 6.21 38.27
C PRO A 86 44.68 7.40 38.29
N ALA A 87 44.18 7.94 39.41
CA ALA A 87 43.70 7.43 40.71
C ALA A 87 43.05 8.63 41.46
N LEU A 88 42.29 8.41 42.54
CA LEU A 88 41.52 9.45 43.27
C LEU A 88 42.35 10.32 44.23
N THR A 89 41.89 11.55 44.51
CA THR A 89 41.86 12.11 45.89
C THR A 89 40.90 13.30 46.03
N ASP A 90 40.19 13.37 47.16
CA ASP A 90 39.36 14.50 47.62
C ASP A 90 40.13 15.43 48.59
N VAL A 91 39.61 16.65 48.84
CA VAL A 91 39.37 17.26 50.18
C VAL A 91 38.85 18.72 50.04
N GLN A 92 38.20 19.24 51.10
CA GLN A 92 37.27 20.39 51.08
C GLN A 92 37.78 21.63 51.91
N PRO A 93 36.99 22.61 52.43
CA PRO A 93 37.27 24.04 52.19
C PRO A 93 37.50 24.90 53.46
N THR A 94 37.57 26.24 53.32
CA THR A 94 37.47 27.19 54.45
C THR A 94 36.88 28.55 54.03
N GLY A 95 36.09 29.18 54.91
CA GLY A 95 35.67 30.60 54.83
C GLY A 95 36.58 31.51 55.70
N PRO A 96 36.10 32.61 56.34
CA PRO A 96 34.72 33.14 56.40
C PRO A 96 34.58 34.69 56.28
N ASN A 97 33.35 35.25 56.27
CA ASN A 97 32.84 36.24 57.26
C ASN A 97 31.59 37.04 56.82
N ARG A 98 30.79 37.42 57.82
CA ARG A 98 29.61 38.34 57.83
C ARG A 98 29.89 39.38 58.97
N PRO A 99 28.99 39.95 59.82
CA PRO A 99 27.51 39.96 59.94
C PRO A 99 26.90 41.13 59.10
N GLU A 100 25.68 41.67 59.24
CA GLU A 100 24.48 41.46 60.10
C GLU A 100 23.22 41.28 59.20
N GLY A 101 22.01 41.82 59.44
CA GLY A 101 21.31 42.30 60.66
C GLY A 101 19.82 42.48 60.34
N SER A 102 18.93 41.60 60.84
CA SER A 102 18.06 41.82 62.03
C SER A 102 16.67 42.35 61.62
N VAL A 103 15.50 41.85 62.06
CA VAL A 103 15.08 40.65 62.83
C VAL A 103 13.59 40.39 62.41
N ASP A 104 13.10 39.15 62.27
CA ASP A 104 12.38 38.35 63.30
C ASP A 104 12.16 36.90 62.81
N VAL A 105 12.27 35.87 63.69
CA VAL A 105 12.15 34.44 63.29
C VAL A 105 11.59 33.53 64.42
N PRO A 106 10.36 33.00 64.25
CA PRO A 106 10.06 31.60 64.63
C PRO A 106 9.05 30.89 63.67
N VAL A 107 9.03 29.55 63.47
CA VAL A 107 10.00 28.47 63.75
C VAL A 107 9.68 27.23 62.86
N HIS A 108 9.96 26.00 63.30
CA HIS A 108 9.85 24.70 62.60
C HIS A 108 8.40 24.09 62.53
N ALA A 109 8.09 23.03 61.74
CA ALA A 109 8.98 21.97 61.23
C ALA A 109 8.56 21.20 59.94
N GLN A 110 9.60 20.78 59.19
CA GLN A 110 9.80 19.51 58.45
C GLN A 110 9.10 19.17 57.10
N ALA A 111 9.86 18.33 56.36
CA ALA A 111 9.48 17.38 55.29
C ALA A 111 9.12 17.93 53.89
N GLU A 112 10.16 18.26 53.11
CA GLU A 112 10.08 18.36 51.65
C GLU A 112 9.80 17.00 50.98
N LYS A 113 8.94 16.97 49.95
CA LYS A 113 8.63 15.75 49.19
C LYS A 113 8.31 16.06 47.73
N VAL A 114 9.31 15.95 46.86
CA VAL A 114 9.20 16.27 45.42
C VAL A 114 8.25 15.29 44.69
N PRO A 115 7.19 15.77 44.01
CA PRO A 115 6.37 14.94 43.14
C PRO A 115 7.08 14.64 41.80
N PRO A 116 6.90 13.44 41.21
CA PRO A 116 7.47 13.10 39.90
C PRO A 116 6.84 13.93 38.76
N GLY A 117 7.62 14.11 37.68
CA GLY A 117 7.29 15.03 36.60
C GLY A 117 5.98 14.73 35.84
N SER A 118 5.30 15.80 35.44
CA SER A 118 4.10 15.73 34.61
C SER A 118 4.43 15.28 33.18
N PRO A 119 3.65 14.35 32.58
CA PRO A 119 3.83 13.98 31.19
C PRO A 119 3.44 15.15 30.27
N SER A 120 4.23 15.38 29.22
CA SER A 120 4.00 16.44 28.24
C SER A 120 2.60 16.35 27.62
N SER A 121 1.76 17.33 27.92
CA SER A 121 0.38 17.40 27.44
C SER A 121 0.35 17.76 25.95
N ARG A 122 0.12 16.75 25.11
CA ARG A 122 -0.15 16.95 23.67
C ARG A 122 -1.27 17.98 23.51
N PRO A 123 -1.07 19.09 22.77
CA PRO A 123 -2.12 20.09 22.58
C PRO A 123 -3.30 19.44 21.85
N PRO A 124 -4.52 19.44 22.41
CA PRO A 124 -5.65 18.74 21.83
C PRO A 124 -6.26 19.53 20.68
N TYR A 125 -5.58 19.54 19.52
CA TYR A 125 -6.16 19.90 18.22
C TYR A 125 -7.17 18.83 17.77
N ARG A 126 -8.21 18.64 18.59
CA ARG A 126 -9.32 17.75 18.34
C ARG A 126 -10.27 18.45 17.37
N LEU A 127 -9.92 18.40 16.09
CA LEU A 127 -10.82 18.79 15.01
C LEU A 127 -12.18 18.14 15.24
N ASP A 128 -13.24 18.95 15.14
CA ASP A 128 -14.62 18.50 15.12
C ASP A 128 -14.77 17.35 14.09
N PRO A 129 -15.29 16.17 14.46
CA PRO A 129 -15.46 15.05 13.54
C PRO A 129 -16.21 15.40 12.24
N ALA A 130 -17.11 16.39 12.25
CA ALA A 130 -17.76 16.88 11.03
C ALA A 130 -16.76 17.61 10.11
N LYS A 131 -15.95 18.53 10.65
CA LYS A 131 -14.90 19.24 9.91
C LYS A 131 -13.78 18.30 9.48
N ALA A 132 -13.38 17.36 10.32
CA ALA A 132 -12.39 16.33 9.97
C ALA A 132 -12.86 15.51 8.76
N LYS A 133 -14.14 15.15 8.69
CA LYS A 133 -14.72 14.50 7.51
C LYS A 133 -14.68 15.41 6.28
N GLU A 134 -15.17 16.65 6.39
CA GLU A 134 -15.18 17.63 5.29
C GLU A 134 -13.77 17.93 4.75
N HIS A 135 -12.74 17.84 5.60
CA HIS A 135 -11.35 17.94 5.23
C HIS A 135 -10.86 16.70 4.46
N VAL A 136 -11.19 15.49 4.90
CA VAL A 136 -10.81 14.25 4.19
C VAL A 136 -11.54 14.10 2.86
N ASP A 137 -12.81 14.54 2.76
CA ASP A 137 -13.59 14.56 1.51
C ASP A 137 -12.93 15.43 0.40
N ARG A 138 -11.90 16.24 0.72
CA ARG A 138 -11.11 17.04 -0.24
C ARG A 138 -9.83 16.33 -0.73
N ILE A 139 -9.46 15.19 -0.15
CA ILE A 139 -8.25 14.43 -0.51
C ILE A 139 -8.56 13.51 -1.70
N ARG A 140 -7.88 13.72 -2.83
CA ARG A 140 -8.15 13.00 -4.10
C ARG A 140 -7.27 11.78 -4.37
N ARG A 141 -6.22 11.56 -3.57
CA ARG A 141 -5.32 10.41 -3.74
C ARG A 141 -4.93 9.83 -2.38
N PHE A 142 -4.94 8.50 -2.28
CA PHE A 142 -4.37 7.82 -1.12
C PHE A 142 -2.84 7.80 -1.26
N ARG A 143 -2.13 8.08 -0.16
CA ARG A 143 -0.66 8.25 -0.18
C ARG A 143 0.02 7.30 0.79
N ILE A 144 0.99 6.52 0.30
CA ILE A 144 1.69 5.51 1.09
C ILE A 144 3.19 5.75 1.02
N LEU A 145 3.87 5.73 2.16
CA LEU A 145 5.33 5.58 2.21
C LEU A 145 5.64 4.08 2.31
N VAL A 146 6.39 3.54 1.35
CA VAL A 146 6.93 2.18 1.45
C VAL A 146 8.35 2.25 1.99
N MET A 147 8.54 1.55 3.10
CA MET A 147 9.76 1.46 3.88
C MET A 147 10.39 0.09 3.71
N GLY A 148 11.72 0.02 3.76
CA GLY A 148 12.44 -1.24 3.96
C GLY A 148 13.75 -1.32 3.20
N ARG A 149 14.45 -2.42 3.44
CA ARG A 149 15.77 -2.75 2.88
C ARG A 149 15.76 -2.79 1.34
N ALA A 150 16.93 -2.74 0.71
CA ALA A 150 17.05 -3.02 -0.71
C ALA A 150 16.57 -4.45 -1.00
N ASN A 151 15.99 -4.69 -2.18
CA ASN A 151 15.41 -5.97 -2.56
C ASN A 151 14.33 -6.54 -1.59
N ALA A 152 13.76 -5.74 -0.69
CA ALA A 152 12.69 -6.17 0.24
C ALA A 152 11.30 -6.34 -0.40
N GLY A 153 11.19 -6.30 -1.73
CA GLY A 153 9.93 -6.49 -2.48
C GLY A 153 9.08 -5.22 -2.67
N LYS A 154 9.57 -4.03 -2.26
CA LYS A 154 8.84 -2.76 -2.28
C LYS A 154 8.13 -2.49 -3.62
N THR A 155 8.88 -2.39 -4.71
CA THR A 155 8.35 -2.13 -6.07
C THR A 155 7.34 -3.17 -6.53
N THR A 156 7.58 -4.45 -6.22
CA THR A 156 6.68 -5.57 -6.57
C THR A 156 5.31 -5.42 -5.89
N ILE A 157 5.28 -5.00 -4.62
CA ILE A 157 4.03 -4.73 -3.90
C ILE A 157 3.27 -3.56 -4.56
N LEU A 158 3.97 -2.48 -4.95
CA LEU A 158 3.36 -1.34 -5.62
C LEU A 158 2.71 -1.71 -6.95
N GLN A 159 3.46 -2.45 -7.77
CA GLN A 159 3.02 -3.01 -9.04
C GLN A 159 1.78 -3.92 -8.87
N ARG A 160 1.80 -4.81 -7.87
CA ARG A 160 0.67 -5.71 -7.59
C ARG A 160 -0.58 -4.95 -7.15
N VAL A 161 -0.45 -3.97 -6.26
CA VAL A 161 -1.56 -3.13 -5.76
C VAL A 161 -2.17 -2.28 -6.89
N CYS A 162 -1.35 -1.83 -7.84
CA CYS A 162 -1.82 -1.11 -9.03
C CYS A 162 -2.21 -2.05 -10.19
N ASN A 163 -2.18 -3.36 -9.99
CA ASN A 163 -2.40 -4.41 -10.99
C ASN A 163 -1.74 -4.13 -12.35
N THR A 164 -0.43 -3.84 -12.32
CA THR A 164 0.40 -3.62 -13.52
C THR A 164 1.82 -4.14 -13.32
N THR A 165 2.53 -4.44 -14.40
CA THR A 165 3.98 -4.69 -14.45
C THR A 165 4.78 -3.48 -14.96
N ASP A 166 4.11 -2.37 -15.29
CA ASP A 166 4.71 -1.10 -15.70
C ASP A 166 5.63 -0.50 -14.62
N GLN A 167 6.46 0.46 -15.04
CA GLN A 167 7.13 1.39 -14.12
C GLN A 167 6.23 2.59 -13.81
N PRO A 168 6.29 3.15 -12.58
CA PRO A 168 5.53 4.36 -12.24
C PRO A 168 6.03 5.57 -13.02
N GLU A 169 5.14 6.53 -13.27
CA GLU A 169 5.56 7.89 -13.60
C GLU A 169 6.01 8.60 -12.32
N ILE A 170 7.10 9.38 -12.42
CA ILE A 170 7.79 9.96 -11.28
C ILE A 170 7.68 11.48 -11.37
N PHE A 171 7.20 12.11 -10.30
CA PHE A 171 7.07 13.56 -10.21
C PHE A 171 7.87 14.06 -9.00
N ASN A 172 8.63 15.14 -9.14
CA ASN A 172 9.38 15.70 -8.02
C ASN A 172 8.45 16.39 -7.01
N GLY A 173 9.01 16.87 -5.89
CA GLY A 173 8.28 17.63 -4.87
C GLY A 173 7.61 18.95 -5.32
N LYS A 174 7.68 19.34 -6.59
CA LYS A 174 6.90 20.44 -7.19
C LYS A 174 5.79 19.96 -8.14
N GLY A 175 5.64 18.65 -8.34
CA GLY A 175 4.75 18.06 -9.35
C GLY A 175 5.33 18.05 -10.77
N GLU A 176 6.61 18.39 -10.97
CA GLU A 176 7.27 18.34 -12.29
C GLU A 176 7.65 16.89 -12.61
N LYS A 177 7.29 16.39 -13.79
CA LYS A 177 7.58 15.02 -14.21
C LYS A 177 9.08 14.81 -14.48
N VAL A 178 9.70 13.88 -13.78
CA VAL A 178 11.11 13.51 -13.91
C VAL A 178 11.30 12.58 -15.11
N ASN A 179 12.33 12.83 -15.93
CA ASN A 179 12.61 12.00 -17.11
C ASN A 179 13.20 10.64 -16.69
N ALA A 180 12.44 9.56 -16.91
CA ALA A 180 12.82 8.19 -16.57
C ALA A 180 14.19 7.73 -17.10
N ALA A 181 14.73 8.33 -18.17
CA ALA A 181 16.08 8.02 -18.64
C ALA A 181 17.19 8.42 -17.64
N VAL A 182 16.96 9.47 -16.84
CA VAL A 182 17.84 9.88 -15.73
C VAL A 182 17.67 8.94 -14.52
N VAL A 183 16.48 8.34 -14.38
CA VAL A 183 16.05 7.55 -13.22
C VAL A 183 16.20 6.03 -13.44
N GLN A 184 16.49 5.56 -14.66
CA GLN A 184 16.73 4.13 -14.91
C GLN A 184 17.93 3.57 -14.11
N GLY A 185 18.97 4.38 -13.90
CA GLY A 185 20.09 4.01 -13.02
C GLY A 185 19.70 3.89 -11.54
N SER A 186 18.65 4.59 -11.09
CA SER A 186 18.24 4.62 -9.68
C SER A 186 17.09 3.68 -9.36
N LEU A 187 16.11 3.50 -10.26
CA LEU A 187 15.13 2.39 -10.22
C LEU A 187 15.81 1.01 -10.23
N THR A 188 17.01 0.91 -10.80
CA THR A 188 17.82 -0.32 -10.71
C THR A 188 18.79 -0.32 -9.53
N ARG A 189 19.33 0.83 -9.09
CA ARG A 189 20.32 0.92 -8.00
C ARG A 189 20.24 2.20 -7.13
N GLY A 190 19.18 2.33 -6.34
CA GLY A 190 19.22 3.01 -5.03
C GLY A 190 19.59 4.50 -5.03
N HIS A 191 18.94 5.30 -5.89
CA HIS A 191 19.05 6.77 -5.89
C HIS A 191 17.64 7.39 -5.99
N HIS A 192 16.77 7.03 -5.04
CA HIS A 192 15.43 7.58 -4.88
C HIS A 192 15.43 8.76 -3.91
N ASN A 193 14.85 9.88 -4.32
CA ASN A 193 14.47 10.95 -3.42
C ASN A 193 13.10 10.62 -2.82
N ILE A 194 12.99 10.61 -1.50
CA ILE A 194 11.75 10.27 -0.79
C ILE A 194 10.61 11.28 -1.04
N GLU A 195 10.95 12.54 -1.35
CA GLU A 195 9.96 13.57 -1.67
C GLU A 195 9.31 13.36 -3.05
N ASP A 196 9.88 12.51 -3.91
CA ASP A 196 9.33 12.22 -5.24
C ASP A 196 8.08 11.33 -5.14
N GLU A 197 7.11 11.61 -6.00
CA GLU A 197 5.83 10.90 -6.12
C GLU A 197 5.89 9.84 -7.22
N LEU A 198 5.70 8.58 -6.85
CA LEU A 198 5.54 7.45 -7.77
C LEU A 198 4.04 7.23 -8.04
N VAL A 199 3.60 7.34 -9.29
CA VAL A 199 2.19 7.20 -9.70
C VAL A 199 2.07 6.24 -10.88
N PHE A 200 1.28 5.17 -10.73
CA PHE A 200 1.04 4.19 -11.80
C PHE A 200 -0.17 4.61 -12.66
N LYS A 201 -0.06 4.48 -13.99
CA LYS A 201 -1.14 4.82 -14.92
C LYS A 201 -2.40 3.98 -14.74
N SER A 202 -2.23 2.72 -14.32
CA SER A 202 -3.31 1.79 -14.05
C SER A 202 -4.10 2.11 -12.77
N ASN A 203 -3.55 2.94 -11.87
CA ASN A 203 -4.27 3.45 -10.71
C ASN A 203 -3.71 4.82 -10.25
N PRO A 204 -4.11 5.93 -10.88
CA PRO A 204 -3.65 7.28 -10.53
C PRO A 204 -4.30 7.85 -9.25
N GLY A 205 -5.13 7.06 -8.58
CA GLY A 205 -5.66 7.37 -7.25
C GLY A 205 -4.67 7.09 -6.12
N PHE A 206 -3.62 6.30 -6.37
CA PHE A 206 -2.49 6.15 -5.46
C PHE A 206 -1.35 7.13 -5.77
N VAL A 207 -0.63 7.53 -4.72
CA VAL A 207 0.76 7.98 -4.79
C VAL A 207 1.59 7.18 -3.81
N PHE A 208 2.77 6.74 -4.24
CA PHE A 208 3.75 6.09 -3.38
C PHE A 208 5.00 6.95 -3.25
N HIS A 209 5.56 6.96 -2.05
CA HIS A 209 6.91 7.43 -1.78
C HIS A 209 7.74 6.20 -1.42
N ASP A 210 8.91 6.02 -2.03
CA ASP A 210 9.78 4.85 -1.73
C ASP A 210 10.98 5.27 -0.89
N SER A 211 11.26 4.52 0.18
CA SER A 211 12.50 4.65 0.91
C SER A 211 13.65 4.08 0.07
N CYS A 212 14.65 4.90 -0.24
CA CYS A 212 16.00 4.37 -0.45
C CYS A 212 16.35 3.41 0.69
N GLY A 213 16.88 2.23 0.37
CA GLY A 213 17.14 1.18 1.35
C GLY A 213 18.20 1.63 2.35
N PHE A 214 17.76 2.09 3.53
CA PHE A 214 18.58 2.73 4.56
C PHE A 214 19.49 1.76 5.35
N GLU A 215 19.93 0.69 4.69
CA GLU A 215 20.83 -0.35 5.22
C GLU A 215 22.25 0.15 5.46
N SER A 216 22.65 1.26 4.84
CA SER A 216 24.01 1.79 4.91
C SER A 216 24.39 2.39 6.27
N GLY A 217 23.44 2.56 7.19
CA GLY A 217 23.71 3.05 8.56
C GLY A 217 24.10 4.53 8.69
N SER A 218 24.19 5.27 7.58
CA SER A 218 24.40 6.72 7.54
C SER A 218 23.26 7.45 8.26
N GLU A 219 23.60 8.22 9.28
CA GLU A 219 22.62 8.93 10.13
C GLU A 219 21.83 9.98 9.34
N GLU A 220 22.44 10.57 8.32
CA GLU A 220 21.86 11.59 7.43
C GLU A 220 20.67 11.04 6.63
N GLN A 221 20.75 9.79 6.16
CA GLN A 221 19.63 9.13 5.47
C GLN A 221 18.47 8.87 6.44
N PHE A 222 18.79 8.47 7.68
CA PHE A 222 17.78 8.23 8.71
C PHE A 222 17.11 9.53 9.16
N ASP A 223 17.86 10.62 9.33
CA ASP A 223 17.29 11.91 9.71
C ASP A 223 16.49 12.57 8.57
N LEU A 224 16.91 12.41 7.30
CA LEU A 224 16.09 12.81 6.15
C LEU A 224 14.75 12.05 6.12
N MET A 225 14.78 10.73 6.35
CA MET A 225 13.60 9.88 6.49
C MET A 225 12.69 10.32 7.66
N LYS A 226 13.27 10.49 8.85
CA LYS A 226 12.59 10.89 10.09
C LYS A 226 12.07 12.32 10.03
N LYS A 227 12.64 13.18 9.19
CA LYS A 227 12.09 14.48 8.82
C LYS A 227 10.88 14.31 7.90
N PHE A 228 11.03 13.60 6.77
CA PHE A 228 9.93 13.36 5.82
C PHE A 228 8.69 12.79 6.51
N VAL A 229 8.84 11.73 7.32
CA VAL A 229 7.71 11.11 8.03
C VAL A 229 7.04 12.10 8.98
N ARG A 230 7.82 12.87 9.74
CA ARG A 230 7.30 13.87 10.69
C ARG A 230 6.52 14.97 9.98
N ASP A 231 7.07 15.51 8.90
CA ASP A 231 6.52 16.63 8.15
C ASP A 231 5.28 16.16 7.36
N ARG A 232 5.38 15.06 6.60
CA ARG A 232 4.27 14.50 5.81
C ARG A 232 3.17 13.83 6.66
N ALA A 233 3.41 13.43 7.91
CA ALA A 233 2.35 12.93 8.79
C ALA A 233 1.53 14.06 9.46
N LYS A 234 2.13 15.26 9.60
CA LYS A 234 1.60 16.37 10.41
C LYS A 234 1.31 17.65 9.61
N THR A 235 1.66 17.70 8.31
CA THR A 235 1.32 18.81 7.41
C THR A 235 -0.19 19.10 7.40
N THR A 236 -0.52 20.39 7.35
CA THR A 236 -1.89 20.89 7.14
C THR A 236 -2.33 20.77 5.69
N GLN A 237 -1.39 20.58 4.74
CA GLN A 237 -1.69 20.33 3.34
C GLN A 237 -2.09 18.87 3.14
N LEU A 238 -3.39 18.61 3.26
CA LEU A 238 -3.98 17.27 3.22
C LEU A 238 -3.66 16.51 1.92
N ASN A 239 -3.45 17.24 0.82
CA ASN A 239 -3.04 16.73 -0.49
C ASN A 239 -1.56 16.30 -0.56
N GLU A 240 -0.73 16.61 0.44
CA GLU A 240 0.68 16.19 0.56
C GLU A 240 0.88 15.09 1.61
N ARG A 241 -0.11 14.89 2.49
CA ARG A 241 -0.02 14.07 3.69
C ARG A 241 0.12 12.58 3.38
N ILE A 242 1.03 11.86 4.05
CA ILE A 242 1.05 10.39 3.98
C ILE A 242 -0.06 9.79 4.85
N HIS A 243 -0.71 8.74 4.34
CA HIS A 243 -1.92 8.15 4.93
C HIS A 243 -1.66 6.77 5.56
N ALA A 244 -0.67 6.02 5.07
CA ALA A 244 -0.15 4.82 5.72
C ALA A 244 1.36 4.65 5.44
N ILE A 245 2.03 3.84 6.25
CA ILE A 245 3.42 3.42 6.05
C ILE A 245 3.44 1.88 5.95
N TRP A 246 4.00 1.35 4.87
CA TRP A 246 4.17 -0.09 4.64
C TRP A 246 5.63 -0.46 4.84
N PHE A 247 5.95 -1.25 5.86
CA PHE A 247 7.33 -1.52 6.29
C PHE A 247 7.74 -2.96 5.94
N CYS A 248 8.45 -3.12 4.84
CA CYS A 248 8.83 -4.41 4.27
C CYS A 248 10.04 -5.03 4.96
N ILE A 249 9.83 -6.20 5.60
CA ILE A 249 10.84 -7.07 6.19
C ILE A 249 10.88 -8.38 5.38
N PRO A 250 11.97 -8.70 4.66
CA PRO A 250 12.05 -9.93 3.85
C PRO A 250 12.37 -11.16 4.71
N LEU A 251 11.58 -12.23 4.59
CA LEU A 251 11.78 -13.46 5.36
C LEU A 251 12.94 -14.32 4.86
N ASN A 252 13.34 -14.17 3.59
CA ASN A 252 14.50 -14.86 2.98
C ASN A 252 15.86 -14.52 3.64
N GLU A 253 15.87 -13.58 4.60
CA GLU A 253 16.99 -13.28 5.47
C GLU A 253 16.55 -13.44 6.93
N SER A 254 16.10 -14.65 7.29
CA SER A 254 15.53 -15.01 8.62
C SER A 254 16.44 -14.75 9.83
N HIS A 255 17.73 -14.45 9.59
CA HIS A 255 18.76 -14.05 10.55
C HIS A 255 19.06 -12.52 10.58
N ARG A 256 18.42 -11.71 9.71
CA ARG A 256 18.55 -10.24 9.58
C ARG A 256 17.21 -9.52 9.40
N MET A 257 16.12 -10.10 9.90
CA MET A 257 14.77 -9.54 9.73
C MET A 257 14.57 -8.19 10.42
N VAL A 258 15.19 -7.98 11.59
CA VAL A 258 15.18 -6.69 12.31
C VAL A 258 16.60 -6.38 12.78
N MET A 259 17.22 -5.38 12.14
CA MET A 259 18.56 -4.89 12.43
C MET A 259 18.48 -3.57 13.23
N ALA A 260 19.60 -2.85 13.33
CA ALA A 260 19.63 -1.56 14.03
C ALA A 260 18.74 -0.50 13.36
N ALA A 261 18.65 -0.52 12.02
CA ALA A 261 17.89 0.43 11.23
C ALA A 261 16.37 0.34 11.50
N GLU A 262 15.82 -0.87 11.46
CA GLU A 262 14.40 -1.14 11.75
C GLU A 262 14.07 -0.80 13.21
N ARG A 263 14.95 -1.16 14.16
CA ARG A 263 14.79 -0.76 15.57
C ARG A 263 14.78 0.76 15.73
N LYS A 264 15.72 1.49 15.10
CA LYS A 264 15.80 2.96 15.20
C LYS A 264 14.54 3.63 14.66
N PHE A 265 13.95 3.11 13.57
CA PHE A 265 12.68 3.61 13.04
C PHE A 265 11.54 3.50 14.07
N PHE A 266 11.25 2.30 14.57
CA PHE A 266 10.14 2.10 15.52
C PHE A 266 10.43 2.67 16.92
N GLU A 267 11.68 2.94 17.28
CA GLU A 267 12.04 3.61 18.54
C GLU A 267 11.97 5.14 18.47
N GLU A 268 12.35 5.77 17.34
CA GLU A 268 12.54 7.23 17.27
C GLU A 268 11.56 7.98 16.35
N CYS A 269 10.80 7.29 15.50
CA CYS A 269 10.03 7.92 14.43
C CYS A 269 8.54 8.09 14.78
N ASP A 270 8.18 9.26 15.33
CA ASP A 270 6.78 9.61 15.61
C ASP A 270 5.93 9.83 14.35
N THR A 271 5.25 8.78 13.91
CA THR A 271 4.27 8.79 12.79
C THR A 271 2.94 9.47 13.14
N GLY A 272 2.74 9.88 14.40
CA GLY A 272 1.56 10.60 14.89
C GLY A 272 0.26 9.79 14.82
N TYR A 273 -0.46 9.94 13.71
CA TYR A 273 -1.72 9.23 13.43
C TYR A 273 -1.61 8.26 12.25
N VAL A 274 -0.50 8.29 11.49
CA VAL A 274 -0.27 7.47 10.31
C VAL A 274 0.11 6.05 10.76
N PRO A 275 -0.67 5.01 10.41
CA PRO A 275 -0.34 3.65 10.80
C PRO A 275 0.89 3.14 10.05
N ALA A 276 1.88 2.63 10.78
CA ALA A 276 2.95 1.80 10.22
C ALA A 276 2.56 0.33 10.33
N ILE A 277 2.59 -0.39 9.21
CA ILE A 277 2.20 -1.81 9.10
C ILE A 277 3.41 -2.58 8.65
N VAL A 278 3.80 -3.62 9.39
CA VAL A 278 4.94 -4.47 9.02
C VAL A 278 4.47 -5.52 8.02
N LEU A 279 5.11 -5.55 6.85
CA LEU A 279 4.87 -6.52 5.79
C LEU A 279 6.03 -7.52 5.78
N LEU A 280 5.75 -8.76 6.15
CA LEU A 280 6.69 -9.87 6.02
C LEU A 280 6.67 -10.34 4.56
N THR A 281 7.69 -9.97 3.80
CA THR A 281 7.73 -10.17 2.34
C THR A 281 8.56 -11.40 1.95
N LYS A 282 8.28 -11.94 0.75
CA LYS A 282 8.91 -13.18 0.23
C LYS A 282 8.69 -14.38 1.15
N ALA A 283 7.54 -14.45 1.82
CA ALA A 283 7.26 -15.56 2.72
C ALA A 283 7.24 -16.92 1.99
N ASP A 284 7.04 -16.91 0.67
CA ASP A 284 7.17 -18.06 -0.22
C ASP A 284 8.57 -18.70 -0.27
N THR A 285 9.65 -18.04 0.22
CA THR A 285 10.96 -18.73 0.35
C THR A 285 10.97 -19.74 1.49
N LEU A 286 10.09 -19.59 2.48
CA LEU A 286 9.95 -20.54 3.59
C LEU A 286 9.52 -21.93 3.09
N SER A 287 8.77 -22.02 1.98
CA SER A 287 8.41 -23.30 1.35
C SER A 287 9.66 -24.11 0.94
N LEU A 288 10.69 -23.45 0.42
CA LEU A 288 11.95 -24.07 0.01
C LEU A 288 12.80 -24.45 1.23
N GLU A 289 12.87 -23.57 2.23
CA GLU A 289 13.57 -23.84 3.50
C GLU A 289 12.93 -25.04 4.23
N ALA A 290 11.61 -25.14 4.25
CA ALA A 290 10.84 -26.25 4.82
C ALA A 290 11.08 -27.59 4.10
N VAL A 291 11.13 -27.60 2.76
CA VAL A 291 11.52 -28.80 1.98
C VAL A 291 12.96 -29.21 2.31
N GLN A 292 13.88 -28.26 2.42
CA GLN A 292 15.28 -28.53 2.77
C GLN A 292 15.43 -29.10 4.19
N GLU A 293 14.67 -28.59 5.17
CA GLU A 293 14.67 -29.14 6.54
C GLU A 293 14.22 -30.62 6.55
N LEU A 294 13.11 -30.94 5.87
CA LEU A 294 12.57 -32.29 5.82
C LEU A 294 13.44 -33.27 5.02
N MET A 295 14.10 -32.80 3.95
CA MET A 295 15.14 -33.58 3.26
C MET A 295 16.37 -33.80 4.15
N GLY A 296 16.76 -32.82 4.97
CA GLY A 296 17.80 -32.96 5.99
C GLY A 296 17.46 -33.97 7.10
N GLN A 297 16.16 -34.16 7.38
CA GLN A 297 15.64 -35.21 8.26
C GLN A 297 15.56 -36.60 7.57
N GLY A 298 16.00 -36.73 6.32
CA GLY A 298 16.05 -37.99 5.57
C GLY A 298 14.76 -38.37 4.85
N MET A 299 13.79 -37.46 4.71
CA MET A 299 12.57 -37.73 3.93
C MET A 299 12.85 -37.76 2.43
N SER A 300 12.04 -38.52 1.68
CA SER A 300 12.05 -38.46 0.21
C SER A 300 11.60 -37.07 -0.26
N VAL A 301 12.06 -36.62 -1.44
CA VAL A 301 11.64 -35.32 -2.01
C VAL A 301 10.11 -35.22 -2.11
N GLY A 302 9.44 -36.32 -2.50
CA GLY A 302 7.99 -36.35 -2.65
C GLY A 302 7.23 -36.27 -1.32
N ASP A 303 7.84 -36.68 -0.20
CA ASP A 303 7.22 -36.62 1.13
C ASP A 303 7.62 -35.35 1.88
N ALA A 304 8.85 -34.85 1.67
CA ALA A 304 9.28 -33.52 2.09
C ALA A 304 8.36 -32.42 1.51
N VAL A 305 8.05 -32.46 0.20
CA VAL A 305 7.11 -31.49 -0.42
C VAL A 305 5.70 -31.57 0.18
N LYS A 306 5.20 -32.76 0.54
CA LYS A 306 3.89 -32.90 1.22
C LYS A 306 3.92 -32.42 2.67
N GLY A 307 5.03 -32.65 3.39
CA GLY A 307 5.21 -32.22 4.77
C GLY A 307 5.49 -30.73 4.91
N ALA A 308 6.11 -30.12 3.90
CA ALA A 308 6.64 -28.76 3.94
C ALA A 308 5.59 -27.71 4.34
N VAL A 309 4.34 -27.84 3.90
CA VAL A 309 3.26 -26.88 4.23
C VAL A 309 3.14 -26.64 5.74
N LYS A 310 3.21 -27.69 6.57
CA LYS A 310 3.11 -27.57 8.04
C LYS A 310 4.37 -27.00 8.68
N VAL A 311 5.52 -27.22 8.05
CA VAL A 311 6.80 -26.66 8.50
C VAL A 311 6.88 -25.17 8.12
N GLU A 312 6.45 -24.81 6.90
CA GLU A 312 6.31 -23.44 6.41
C GLU A 312 5.34 -22.60 7.27
N GLU A 313 4.16 -23.12 7.59
CA GLU A 313 3.20 -22.49 8.53
C GLU A 313 3.85 -22.20 9.88
N LYS A 314 4.60 -23.17 10.43
CA LYS A 314 5.32 -23.02 11.70
C LYS A 314 6.47 -22.01 11.58
N MET A 315 7.30 -22.10 10.54
CA MET A 315 8.41 -21.18 10.29
C MET A 315 7.91 -19.74 10.14
N LEU A 316 6.77 -19.53 9.46
CA LEU A 316 6.14 -18.22 9.33
C LEU A 316 5.66 -17.69 10.69
N HIS A 317 5.03 -18.54 11.52
CA HIS A 317 4.64 -18.19 12.88
C HIS A 317 5.86 -17.84 13.76
N ASP A 318 6.90 -18.69 13.76
CA ASP A 318 8.15 -18.48 14.49
C ASP A 318 8.93 -17.25 13.98
N CYS A 319 8.75 -16.83 12.73
CA CYS A 319 9.24 -15.54 12.22
C CYS A 319 8.40 -14.36 12.72
N LEU A 320 7.06 -14.47 12.64
CA LEU A 320 6.13 -13.42 13.04
C LEU A 320 6.24 -13.08 14.53
N GLU A 321 6.28 -14.08 15.41
CA GLU A 321 6.39 -13.85 16.85
C GLU A 321 7.77 -13.28 17.24
N ARG A 322 8.86 -13.66 16.54
CA ARG A 322 10.17 -12.99 16.71
C ARG A 322 10.12 -11.52 16.32
N VAL A 323 9.54 -11.19 15.16
CA VAL A 323 9.43 -9.80 14.70
C VAL A 323 8.53 -8.97 15.62
N LYS A 324 7.41 -9.52 16.09
CA LYS A 324 6.56 -8.92 17.14
C LYS A 324 7.35 -8.66 18.42
N GLY A 325 8.11 -9.64 18.91
CA GLY A 325 8.91 -9.52 20.13
C GLY A 325 9.94 -8.38 20.05
N TRP A 326 10.56 -8.17 18.89
CA TRP A 326 11.53 -7.08 18.70
C TRP A 326 10.90 -5.69 18.50
N LEU A 327 9.64 -5.60 18.07
CA LEU A 327 9.01 -4.35 17.60
C LEU A 327 7.81 -3.87 18.44
N ASN A 328 7.13 -4.74 19.18
CA ASN A 328 5.99 -4.34 20.04
C ASN A 328 6.43 -3.55 21.29
N GLU A 329 7.67 -3.76 21.77
CA GLU A 329 8.27 -3.06 22.92
C GLU A 329 8.97 -1.76 22.53
N LYS A 330 8.69 -1.20 21.35
CA LYS A 330 9.27 0.05 20.85
C LYS A 330 8.36 1.23 21.17
N SER A 331 8.91 2.43 21.25
CA SER A 331 8.18 3.66 21.57
C SER A 331 7.08 4.01 20.55
N PHE A 332 7.24 3.60 19.29
CA PHE A 332 6.26 3.74 18.21
C PHE A 332 6.06 2.37 17.52
N PRO A 333 5.34 1.42 18.15
CA PRO A 333 5.27 0.04 17.66
C PRO A 333 4.39 -0.07 16.40
N PRO A 334 4.58 -1.11 15.55
CA PRO A 334 3.72 -1.38 14.41
C PRO A 334 2.23 -1.46 14.80
N LYS A 335 1.36 -0.93 13.95
CA LYS A 335 -0.09 -0.94 14.14
C LYS A 335 -0.72 -2.29 13.82
N ASP A 336 -0.10 -3.04 12.92
CA ASP A 336 -0.49 -4.39 12.49
C ASP A 336 0.67 -5.09 11.76
N TYR A 337 0.56 -6.41 11.55
CA TYR A 337 1.56 -7.26 10.88
C TYR A 337 0.87 -8.17 9.84
N LEU A 338 1.41 -8.25 8.62
CA LEU A 338 0.87 -9.08 7.54
C LEU A 338 1.97 -9.84 6.80
N SER A 339 1.74 -11.12 6.49
CA SER A 339 2.59 -11.90 5.59
C SER A 339 2.12 -11.77 4.14
N LEU A 340 3.08 -11.67 3.21
CA LEU A 340 2.84 -11.60 1.77
C LEU A 340 3.66 -12.68 1.04
N THR A 341 2.96 -13.66 0.49
CA THR A 341 3.49 -14.74 -0.35
C THR A 341 3.20 -14.49 -1.83
N GLY A 342 4.09 -14.92 -2.73
CA GLY A 342 3.78 -15.03 -4.16
C GLY A 342 3.51 -13.73 -4.90
N MET A 343 3.89 -12.57 -4.34
CA MET A 343 3.66 -11.23 -4.92
C MET A 343 4.30 -11.02 -6.30
N GLN A 344 5.24 -11.88 -6.70
CA GLN A 344 5.83 -11.95 -8.04
C GLN A 344 4.90 -12.57 -9.10
N GLN A 345 3.82 -13.25 -8.71
CA GLN A 345 2.91 -13.95 -9.61
C GLN A 345 1.87 -12.99 -10.21
N GLU A 346 1.49 -13.22 -11.47
CA GLU A 346 0.30 -12.62 -12.04
C GLU A 346 -0.96 -13.15 -11.31
N GLY A 347 -1.97 -12.30 -11.13
CA GLY A 347 -3.17 -12.62 -10.35
C GLY A 347 -3.04 -12.56 -8.82
N ALA A 348 -1.84 -12.49 -8.22
CA ALA A 348 -1.68 -12.55 -6.76
C ALA A 348 -2.47 -11.47 -5.98
N GLU A 349 -3.07 -11.89 -4.87
CA GLU A 349 -4.12 -11.17 -4.15
C GLU A 349 -3.60 -10.06 -3.22
N CYS A 350 -3.94 -8.80 -3.54
CA CYS A 350 -3.68 -7.66 -2.66
C CYS A 350 -4.79 -7.40 -1.62
N THR A 351 -5.91 -8.14 -1.68
CA THR A 351 -7.04 -7.95 -0.77
C THR A 351 -6.63 -7.96 0.73
N PRO A 352 -5.78 -8.88 1.23
CA PRO A 352 -5.35 -8.86 2.64
C PRO A 352 -4.59 -7.59 3.04
N LEU A 353 -3.73 -7.07 2.16
CA LEU A 353 -2.94 -5.85 2.39
C LEU A 353 -3.82 -4.60 2.49
N LEU A 354 -4.81 -4.51 1.59
CA LEU A 354 -5.76 -3.41 1.55
C LEU A 354 -6.70 -3.45 2.76
N THR A 355 -7.20 -4.63 3.14
CA THR A 355 -8.03 -4.83 4.34
C THR A 355 -7.27 -4.53 5.63
N CYS A 356 -6.03 -5.02 5.78
CA CYS A 356 -5.16 -4.68 6.91
C CYS A 356 -4.93 -3.17 7.00
N THR A 357 -4.61 -2.51 5.87
CA THR A 357 -4.41 -1.07 5.83
C THR A 357 -5.68 -0.29 6.18
N ALA A 358 -6.85 -0.69 5.67
CA ALA A 358 -8.13 -0.08 6.02
C ALA A 358 -8.49 -0.25 7.51
N ASN A 359 -8.21 -1.42 8.10
CA ASN A 359 -8.45 -1.69 9.53
C ASN A 359 -7.46 -0.95 10.45
N ALA A 360 -6.26 -0.62 9.94
CA ALA A 360 -5.26 0.17 10.68
C ALA A 360 -5.59 1.68 10.72
N LEU A 361 -6.35 2.19 9.75
CA LEU A 361 -6.80 3.59 9.67
C LEU A 361 -7.89 3.90 10.71
N LYS A 362 -7.74 5.04 11.41
CA LYS A 362 -8.70 5.51 12.43
C LYS A 362 -9.87 6.33 11.86
N GLU A 363 -9.69 6.91 10.68
CA GLU A 363 -10.62 7.87 10.09
C GLU A 363 -11.41 7.21 8.96
N THR A 364 -12.74 7.12 9.08
CA THR A 364 -13.58 6.46 8.07
C THR A 364 -13.48 7.09 6.68
N GLY A 365 -13.20 8.40 6.58
CA GLY A 365 -12.93 9.04 5.29
C GLY A 365 -11.65 8.51 4.62
N LEU A 366 -10.61 8.18 5.38
CA LEU A 366 -9.38 7.59 4.84
C LEU A 366 -9.56 6.12 4.46
N GLN A 367 -10.41 5.40 5.19
CA GLN A 367 -10.87 4.06 4.78
C GLN A 367 -11.63 4.16 3.45
N GLN A 368 -12.56 5.10 3.33
CA GLN A 368 -13.32 5.35 2.11
C GLN A 368 -12.41 5.68 0.94
N LEU A 369 -11.45 6.61 1.11
CA LEU A 369 -10.46 6.96 0.09
C LEU A 369 -9.59 5.77 -0.35
N LEU A 370 -9.11 4.95 0.60
CA LEU A 370 -8.31 3.76 0.27
C LEU A 370 -9.14 2.75 -0.53
N ILE A 371 -10.38 2.49 -0.13
CA ILE A 371 -11.24 1.49 -0.76
C ILE A 371 -11.78 1.99 -2.10
N SER A 372 -12.23 3.24 -2.22
CA SER A 372 -12.67 3.84 -3.50
C SER A 372 -11.52 4.05 -4.48
N THR A 373 -10.26 3.95 -4.05
CA THR A 373 -9.10 3.87 -4.95
C THR A 373 -8.97 2.48 -5.62
N GLN A 374 -9.71 1.45 -5.17
CA GLN A 374 -9.59 0.08 -5.68
C GLN A 374 -10.42 -0.18 -6.96
N GLN A 375 -10.06 0.51 -8.04
CA GLN A 375 -10.65 0.35 -9.38
C GLN A 375 -10.65 -1.10 -9.91
N SER A 376 -9.76 -1.96 -9.43
CA SER A 376 -9.65 -3.38 -9.79
C SER A 376 -10.36 -4.34 -8.81
N ASN A 377 -10.64 -3.91 -7.57
CA ASN A 377 -11.15 -4.78 -6.49
C ASN A 377 -12.51 -4.30 -5.97
N MET A 378 -13.54 -4.51 -6.79
CA MET A 378 -14.91 -4.16 -6.44
C MET A 378 -15.49 -5.03 -5.31
N GLU A 379 -14.96 -6.24 -5.10
CA GLU A 379 -15.38 -7.08 -3.96
C GLU A 379 -15.05 -6.45 -2.63
N LEU A 380 -13.88 -5.83 -2.50
CA LEU A 380 -13.49 -5.11 -1.30
C LEU A 380 -14.33 -3.84 -1.09
N CYS A 381 -14.72 -3.16 -2.18
CA CYS A 381 -15.65 -2.03 -2.16
C CYS A 381 -17.03 -2.44 -1.61
N MET A 382 -17.60 -3.53 -2.13
CA MET A 382 -18.86 -4.10 -1.62
C MET A 382 -18.73 -4.55 -0.15
N GLU A 383 -17.65 -5.24 0.21
CA GLU A 383 -17.43 -5.76 1.55
C GLU A 383 -17.37 -4.64 2.60
N PHE A 384 -16.62 -3.56 2.34
CA PHE A 384 -16.56 -2.41 3.24
C PHE A 384 -17.87 -1.62 3.29
N ALA A 385 -18.61 -1.51 2.17
CA ALA A 385 -19.95 -0.91 2.15
C ALA A 385 -20.96 -1.71 2.99
N ILE A 386 -20.88 -3.05 3.00
CA ILE A 386 -21.72 -3.90 3.84
C ILE A 386 -21.32 -3.75 5.31
N MET A 387 -20.04 -3.89 5.61
CA MET A 387 -19.53 -3.96 6.98
C MET A 387 -19.55 -2.61 7.73
N ASN A 388 -19.57 -1.47 7.01
CA ASN A 388 -19.56 -0.14 7.62
C ASN A 388 -20.93 0.59 7.56
N PRO A 389 -21.34 1.26 6.46
CA PRO A 389 -22.58 2.04 6.42
C PRO A 389 -23.84 1.17 6.46
N LEU A 390 -23.90 0.03 5.76
CA LEU A 390 -25.10 -0.83 5.77
C LEU A 390 -25.35 -1.42 7.16
N LYS A 391 -24.32 -2.06 7.75
CA LYS A 391 -24.33 -2.55 9.14
C LYS A 391 -24.78 -1.47 10.13
N ARG A 392 -24.34 -0.22 9.95
CA ARG A 392 -24.74 0.93 10.77
C ARG A 392 -26.22 1.30 10.59
N CYS A 393 -26.74 1.28 9.37
CA CYS A 393 -28.15 1.61 9.09
C CYS A 393 -29.09 0.53 9.62
N ILE A 394 -28.77 -0.76 9.45
CA ILE A 394 -29.57 -1.87 9.99
C ILE A 394 -29.56 -1.85 11.54
N LYS A 395 -28.45 -1.45 12.18
CA LYS A 395 -28.39 -1.26 13.65
C LYS A 395 -29.16 -0.01 14.15
N LYS A 396 -29.25 1.08 13.37
CA LYS A 396 -29.85 2.37 13.80
C LYS A 396 -31.25 2.62 13.24
N GLN A 397 -32.22 1.78 13.63
CA GLN A 397 -33.61 1.85 13.13
C GLN A 397 -34.36 3.14 13.55
N ASP A 398 -34.04 3.71 14.72
CA ASP A 398 -34.82 4.77 15.38
C ASP A 398 -35.05 6.02 14.51
N ASN A 399 -34.13 6.30 13.58
CA ASN A 399 -34.15 7.51 12.75
C ASN A 399 -34.94 7.37 11.42
N LYS A 400 -35.55 6.20 11.13
CA LYS A 400 -36.35 5.94 9.89
C LYS A 400 -35.70 6.54 8.62
N ILE A 401 -34.47 6.11 8.34
CA ILE A 401 -33.66 6.65 7.24
C ILE A 401 -34.39 6.41 5.91
N GLN A 402 -34.63 7.49 5.15
CA GLN A 402 -35.28 7.41 3.85
C GLN A 402 -34.44 6.58 2.86
N PRO A 403 -35.04 5.80 1.95
CA PRO A 403 -34.30 4.91 1.03
C PRO A 403 -33.24 5.65 0.19
N ALA A 404 -33.59 6.83 -0.33
CA ALA A 404 -32.66 7.70 -1.05
C ALA A 404 -31.43 8.15 -0.21
N HIS A 405 -31.56 8.19 1.12
CA HIS A 405 -30.46 8.51 2.04
C HIS A 405 -29.62 7.28 2.42
N LEU A 406 -30.00 6.06 2.02
CA LEU A 406 -29.17 4.86 2.15
C LEU A 406 -28.20 4.72 0.97
N ALA A 407 -28.62 5.13 -0.23
CA ALA A 407 -27.83 5.05 -1.47
C ALA A 407 -26.49 5.81 -1.37
N PHE A 408 -26.51 7.08 -0.94
CA PHE A 408 -25.31 7.93 -0.89
C PHE A 408 -24.22 7.43 0.09
N PRO A 409 -24.52 7.06 1.36
CA PRO A 409 -23.52 6.47 2.26
C PRO A 409 -22.91 5.15 1.78
N LEU A 410 -23.52 4.47 0.79
CA LEU A 410 -22.99 3.28 0.14
C LEU A 410 -22.12 3.64 -1.08
N SER A 411 -22.57 4.53 -1.96
CA SER A 411 -21.86 4.89 -3.20
C SER A 411 -20.47 5.51 -2.96
N ILE A 412 -20.25 6.16 -1.82
CA ILE A 412 -18.94 6.73 -1.43
C ILE A 412 -17.84 5.69 -1.10
N TRP A 413 -18.14 4.38 -1.14
CA TRP A 413 -17.15 3.31 -1.06
C TRP A 413 -16.73 2.76 -2.43
N PHE A 414 -17.34 3.25 -3.51
CA PHE A 414 -17.09 2.79 -4.87
C PHE A 414 -16.18 3.78 -5.63
N PRO A 415 -15.39 3.32 -6.62
CA PRO A 415 -14.54 4.15 -7.49
C PRO A 415 -15.37 5.02 -8.47
N PHE A 416 -16.20 5.92 -7.96
CA PHE A 416 -16.90 6.96 -8.72
C PHE A 416 -16.20 8.32 -8.58
N ASP A 417 -16.09 9.06 -9.68
CA ASP A 417 -15.53 10.41 -9.67
C ASP A 417 -16.39 11.35 -8.79
N PRO A 418 -15.83 12.02 -7.75
CA PRO A 418 -16.60 12.91 -6.89
C PRO A 418 -17.25 14.08 -7.64
N ILE A 419 -16.69 14.45 -8.80
CA ILE A 419 -17.19 15.52 -9.67
C ILE A 419 -18.55 15.15 -10.30
N ALA A 420 -18.87 13.85 -10.42
CA ALA A 420 -20.19 13.39 -10.88
C ALA A 420 -21.30 13.50 -9.81
N GLN A 421 -20.95 13.77 -8.54
CA GLN A 421 -21.90 13.98 -7.45
C GLN A 421 -22.28 15.46 -7.36
N SER A 422 -22.92 15.98 -8.41
CA SER A 422 -23.24 17.40 -8.64
C SER A 422 -24.38 17.97 -7.76
N GLY A 423 -24.36 17.67 -6.45
CA GLY A 423 -25.29 18.20 -5.44
C GLY A 423 -26.72 17.62 -5.49
N GLN A 424 -27.12 16.98 -6.59
CA GLN A 424 -28.39 16.26 -6.68
C GLN A 424 -28.27 14.84 -6.11
N PRO A 425 -29.20 14.37 -5.26
CA PRO A 425 -29.22 12.99 -4.79
C PRO A 425 -29.41 11.99 -5.93
N LEU A 426 -28.60 10.93 -5.95
CA LEU A 426 -28.80 9.78 -6.83
C LEU A 426 -30.20 9.20 -6.60
N THR A 427 -31.07 9.32 -7.60
CA THR A 427 -32.48 8.92 -7.46
C THR A 427 -32.62 7.45 -7.79
N MET A 428 -32.71 6.62 -6.75
CA MET A 428 -32.87 5.17 -6.84
C MET A 428 -34.25 4.76 -6.28
N PRO A 429 -35.02 3.89 -6.96
CA PRO A 429 -36.27 3.35 -6.41
C PRO A 429 -35.99 2.38 -5.24
N THR A 430 -37.03 2.01 -4.50
CA THR A 430 -36.91 0.92 -3.51
C THR A 430 -36.53 -0.39 -4.20
N LEU A 431 -35.49 -1.06 -3.69
CA LEU A 431 -35.05 -2.38 -4.15
C LEU A 431 -35.44 -3.49 -3.17
N SER A 432 -36.23 -3.17 -2.15
CA SER A 432 -36.74 -4.11 -1.16
C SER A 432 -38.23 -4.41 -1.39
N SER A 433 -38.60 -5.67 -1.11
CA SER A 433 -39.98 -6.18 -1.03
C SER A 433 -40.52 -6.26 0.41
N SER A 434 -39.62 -6.22 1.41
CA SER A 434 -39.97 -6.21 2.83
C SER A 434 -40.70 -4.94 3.30
N MET A 435 -41.32 -5.00 4.49
CA MET A 435 -41.98 -3.85 5.12
C MET A 435 -41.00 -2.70 5.35
N GLN A 436 -41.35 -1.49 4.90
CA GLN A 436 -40.49 -0.30 4.95
C GLN A 436 -39.95 -0.03 6.37
N TYR A 437 -38.67 0.36 6.44
CA TYR A 437 -37.89 0.60 7.67
C TYR A 437 -37.62 -0.62 8.57
N SER A 438 -38.04 -1.83 8.19
CA SER A 438 -37.58 -3.06 8.87
C SER A 438 -36.08 -3.32 8.63
N ARG A 439 -35.45 -4.14 9.48
CA ARG A 439 -34.05 -4.56 9.26
C ARG A 439 -33.85 -5.31 7.94
N GLN A 440 -34.81 -6.16 7.58
CA GLN A 440 -34.80 -6.85 6.29
C GLN A 440 -34.94 -5.86 5.12
N TYR A 441 -35.77 -4.83 5.26
CA TYR A 441 -35.87 -3.75 4.25
C TYR A 441 -34.55 -3.03 4.01
N TYR A 442 -33.86 -2.61 5.08
CA TYR A 442 -32.54 -1.98 4.94
C TYR A 442 -31.50 -2.93 4.33
N ALA A 443 -31.53 -4.22 4.67
CA ALA A 443 -30.63 -5.23 4.09
C ALA A 443 -30.91 -5.46 2.60
N GLU A 444 -32.16 -5.72 2.20
CA GLU A 444 -32.57 -5.91 0.80
C GLU A 444 -32.25 -4.68 -0.05
N HIS A 445 -32.70 -3.50 0.38
CA HIS A 445 -32.47 -2.27 -0.40
C HIS A 445 -31.00 -1.88 -0.44
N GLY A 446 -30.27 -2.03 0.67
CA GLY A 446 -28.84 -1.74 0.76
C GLY A 446 -27.99 -2.68 -0.08
N LEU A 447 -28.23 -3.99 -0.02
CA LEU A 447 -27.47 -4.97 -0.80
C LEU A 447 -27.79 -4.86 -2.30
N GLY A 448 -29.05 -4.60 -2.65
CA GLY A 448 -29.43 -4.25 -4.01
C GLY A 448 -28.75 -2.97 -4.51
N SER A 449 -28.64 -1.93 -3.66
CA SER A 449 -27.92 -0.70 -4.00
C SER A 449 -26.44 -0.98 -4.29
N ILE A 450 -25.79 -1.81 -3.46
CA ILE A 450 -24.39 -2.22 -3.62
C ILE A 450 -24.17 -2.97 -4.96
N LEU A 451 -25.05 -3.89 -5.33
CA LEU A 451 -24.97 -4.63 -6.60
C LEU A 451 -25.25 -3.72 -7.82
N VAL A 452 -26.17 -2.77 -7.67
CA VAL A 452 -26.42 -1.72 -8.68
C VAL A 452 -25.20 -0.81 -8.86
N PHE A 453 -24.50 -0.45 -7.78
CA PHE A 453 -23.27 0.36 -7.85
C PHE A 453 -22.07 -0.40 -8.44
N GLU A 454 -21.96 -1.71 -8.17
CA GLU A 454 -20.96 -2.58 -8.79
C GLU A 454 -21.09 -2.58 -10.32
N TYR A 455 -22.31 -2.75 -10.84
CA TYR A 455 -22.58 -2.70 -12.28
C TYR A 455 -22.46 -1.29 -12.87
N LEU A 456 -22.93 -0.27 -12.15
CA LEU A 456 -22.83 1.14 -12.54
C LEU A 456 -21.38 1.55 -12.82
N TYR A 457 -20.43 1.08 -12.01
CA TYR A 457 -19.02 1.32 -12.27
C TYR A 457 -18.58 0.82 -13.65
N PHE A 458 -18.90 -0.43 -14.00
CA PHE A 458 -18.55 -0.99 -15.31
C PHE A 458 -19.27 -0.29 -16.47
N LEU A 459 -20.52 0.14 -16.30
CA LEU A 459 -21.24 0.94 -17.30
C LEU A 459 -20.55 2.28 -17.59
N LEU A 460 -19.99 2.93 -16.56
CA LEU A 460 -19.33 4.24 -16.69
C LEU A 460 -17.94 4.16 -17.36
N GLN A 461 -17.36 2.96 -17.52
CA GLN A 461 -16.09 2.78 -18.24
C GLN A 461 -16.25 2.62 -19.77
N VAL A 462 -17.48 2.63 -20.30
CA VAL A 462 -17.74 2.41 -21.74
C VAL A 462 -17.57 3.74 -22.52
N PRO A 463 -16.55 3.90 -23.39
CA PRO A 463 -16.17 5.21 -23.92
C PRO A 463 -17.22 5.93 -24.76
N ASP A 464 -18.02 5.18 -25.54
CA ASP A 464 -19.08 5.74 -26.39
C ASP A 464 -20.37 6.10 -25.60
N GLY A 465 -20.44 5.71 -24.32
CA GLY A 465 -21.60 5.88 -23.46
C GLY A 465 -21.65 7.24 -22.75
N ARG A 466 -21.84 8.36 -23.46
CA ARG A 466 -22.19 9.66 -22.85
C ARG A 466 -23.63 9.72 -22.28
N ASN A 467 -24.03 8.68 -21.57
CA ASN A 467 -25.23 8.65 -20.75
C ASN A 467 -24.97 9.42 -19.45
N ASN A 468 -25.99 10.06 -18.88
CA ASN A 468 -25.88 10.68 -17.57
C ASN A 468 -25.56 9.61 -16.51
N MET A 469 -24.86 9.96 -15.42
CA MET A 469 -24.73 9.14 -14.21
C MET A 469 -26.10 8.57 -13.78
N GLN A 470 -27.16 9.39 -13.83
CA GLN A 470 -28.53 8.97 -13.52
C GLN A 470 -29.15 8.03 -14.58
N ASP A 471 -28.74 8.11 -15.85
CA ASP A 471 -29.21 7.19 -16.91
C ASP A 471 -28.54 5.82 -16.76
N CYS A 472 -27.22 5.78 -16.54
CA CYS A 472 -26.49 4.56 -16.23
C CYS A 472 -26.99 3.90 -14.94
N LEU A 473 -27.29 4.68 -13.90
CA LEU A 473 -27.94 4.19 -12.68
C LEU A 473 -29.33 3.59 -12.99
N THR A 474 -30.12 4.26 -13.82
CA THR A 474 -31.46 3.76 -14.23
C THR A 474 -31.36 2.47 -15.05
N LEU A 475 -30.31 2.30 -15.86
CA LEU A 475 -30.02 1.05 -16.57
C LEU A 475 -29.59 -0.06 -15.60
N ALA A 476 -28.68 0.23 -14.67
CA ALA A 476 -28.21 -0.71 -13.67
C ALA A 476 -29.35 -1.25 -12.76
N VAL A 477 -30.26 -0.36 -12.34
CA VAL A 477 -31.48 -0.76 -11.61
C VAL A 477 -32.37 -1.69 -12.43
N LYS A 478 -32.56 -1.41 -13.73
CA LYS A 478 -33.39 -2.25 -14.62
C LYS A 478 -32.78 -3.64 -14.83
N GLU A 479 -31.46 -3.74 -15.03
CA GLU A 479 -30.77 -5.03 -15.16
C GLU A 479 -30.80 -5.81 -13.83
N TYR A 480 -30.65 -5.14 -12.67
CA TYR A 480 -30.80 -5.80 -11.35
C TYR A 480 -32.20 -6.40 -11.14
N GLN A 481 -33.25 -5.63 -11.46
CA GLN A 481 -34.64 -6.06 -11.33
C GLN A 481 -35.04 -7.13 -12.37
N GLY A 482 -34.59 -6.97 -13.62
CA GLY A 482 -34.96 -7.85 -14.75
C GLY A 482 -34.20 -9.18 -14.82
N SER A 483 -33.04 -9.30 -14.17
CA SER A 483 -32.18 -10.49 -14.25
C SER A 483 -32.55 -11.65 -13.34
N GLY A 484 -33.59 -11.50 -12.50
CA GLY A 484 -33.95 -12.47 -11.45
C GLY A 484 -32.98 -12.50 -10.26
N ILE A 485 -31.85 -11.79 -10.33
CA ILE A 485 -30.90 -11.65 -9.22
C ILE A 485 -31.58 -10.97 -8.03
N HIS A 486 -32.41 -9.96 -8.27
CA HIS A 486 -33.20 -9.28 -7.23
C HIS A 486 -34.01 -10.26 -6.35
N THR A 487 -34.76 -11.18 -6.97
CA THR A 487 -35.53 -12.21 -6.26
C THR A 487 -34.62 -13.14 -5.46
N LYS A 488 -33.55 -13.67 -6.09
CA LYS A 488 -32.60 -14.57 -5.43
C LYS A 488 -31.94 -13.89 -4.21
N VAL A 489 -31.55 -12.63 -4.34
CA VAL A 489 -30.95 -11.84 -3.25
C VAL A 489 -31.93 -11.67 -2.10
N ASN A 490 -33.17 -11.27 -2.35
CA ASN A 490 -34.17 -11.08 -1.28
C ASN A 490 -34.49 -12.41 -0.56
N GLU A 491 -34.64 -13.51 -1.30
CA GLU A 491 -34.77 -14.85 -0.70
C GLU A 491 -33.57 -15.25 0.18
N SER A 492 -32.35 -15.00 -0.30
CA SER A 492 -31.12 -15.32 0.45
C SER A 492 -30.98 -14.46 1.71
N ILE A 493 -31.41 -13.19 1.66
CA ILE A 493 -31.45 -12.29 2.81
C ILE A 493 -32.50 -12.77 3.82
N GLN A 494 -33.70 -13.16 3.39
CA GLN A 494 -34.72 -13.71 4.28
C GLN A 494 -34.20 -14.94 5.02
N LYS A 495 -33.63 -15.92 4.30
CA LYS A 495 -33.00 -17.13 4.88
C LYS A 495 -31.85 -16.79 5.85
N ALA A 496 -31.14 -15.69 5.64
CA ALA A 496 -30.10 -15.20 6.56
C ALA A 496 -30.69 -14.60 7.84
N PHE A 497 -31.80 -13.86 7.77
CA PHE A 497 -32.53 -13.38 8.95
C PHE A 497 -33.18 -14.53 9.73
N GLU A 498 -33.77 -15.53 9.06
CA GLU A 498 -34.30 -16.74 9.69
C GLU A 498 -33.22 -17.52 10.46
N LYS A 499 -31.98 -17.57 9.93
CA LYS A 499 -30.84 -18.28 10.54
C LYS A 499 -30.13 -17.50 11.66
N CYS A 500 -29.96 -16.18 11.51
CA CYS A 500 -29.15 -15.37 12.43
C CYS A 500 -29.96 -14.46 13.36
N GLY A 501 -31.27 -14.30 13.09
CA GLY A 501 -32.15 -13.39 13.80
C GLY A 501 -31.57 -11.98 13.87
N ASP A 502 -31.43 -11.48 15.09
CA ASP A 502 -30.95 -10.13 15.40
C ASP A 502 -29.42 -9.98 15.41
N ASN A 503 -28.65 -11.08 15.27
CA ASN A 503 -27.19 -11.04 15.37
C ASN A 503 -26.54 -10.45 14.10
N MET A 504 -26.47 -9.12 14.06
CA MET A 504 -25.84 -8.35 13.00
C MET A 504 -24.38 -8.70 12.71
N ASP A 505 -23.64 -9.22 13.70
CA ASP A 505 -22.24 -9.55 13.55
C ASP A 505 -22.04 -10.96 12.95
N ALA A 506 -23.06 -11.82 13.01
CA ALA A 506 -23.19 -13.03 12.19
C ALA A 506 -23.84 -12.75 10.82
N LEU A 507 -24.79 -11.80 10.73
CA LEU A 507 -25.52 -11.49 9.49
C LEU A 507 -24.64 -10.81 8.44
N CYS A 508 -23.80 -9.84 8.81
CA CYS A 508 -23.04 -9.06 7.82
C CYS A 508 -22.08 -9.92 6.96
N PRO A 509 -21.32 -10.90 7.50
CA PRO A 509 -20.55 -11.84 6.68
C PRO A 509 -21.41 -12.62 5.66
N ILE A 510 -22.66 -12.97 6.01
CA ILE A 510 -23.58 -13.64 5.07
C ILE A 510 -24.02 -12.67 3.97
N LEU A 511 -24.31 -11.40 4.29
CA LEU A 511 -24.60 -10.37 3.29
C LEU A 511 -23.41 -10.16 2.32
N VAL A 512 -22.16 -10.17 2.82
CA VAL A 512 -20.95 -10.11 1.98
C VAL A 512 -20.88 -11.30 1.03
N HIS A 513 -21.14 -12.51 1.51
CA HIS A 513 -21.17 -13.71 0.68
C HIS A 513 -22.27 -13.64 -0.40
N ILE A 514 -23.49 -13.21 -0.03
CA ILE A 514 -24.60 -13.01 -0.98
C ILE A 514 -24.22 -11.98 -2.06
N ALA A 515 -23.56 -10.88 -1.71
CA ALA A 515 -23.10 -9.91 -2.72
C ALA A 515 -22.04 -10.50 -3.67
N LYS A 516 -21.03 -11.19 -3.13
CA LYS A 516 -19.96 -11.80 -3.95
C LYS A 516 -20.49 -12.89 -4.88
N GLU A 517 -21.43 -13.72 -4.44
CA GLU A 517 -22.14 -14.65 -5.34
C GLU A 517 -22.85 -13.93 -6.48
N ASN A 518 -23.60 -12.87 -6.17
CA ASN A 518 -24.64 -12.29 -7.01
C ASN A 518 -24.26 -10.97 -7.70
N GLN A 519 -22.95 -10.69 -7.81
CA GLN A 519 -22.35 -9.66 -8.66
C GLN A 519 -23.09 -9.53 -10.00
N LEU A 520 -23.51 -8.31 -10.32
CA LEU A 520 -24.34 -8.00 -11.48
C LEU A 520 -23.48 -7.85 -12.75
N SER A 521 -22.19 -7.53 -12.61
CA SER A 521 -21.19 -7.61 -13.70
C SER A 521 -21.10 -8.99 -14.36
N LYS A 522 -21.47 -10.08 -13.67
CA LYS A 522 -21.54 -11.44 -14.22
C LYS A 522 -22.57 -11.61 -15.35
N ILE A 523 -23.44 -10.63 -15.57
CA ILE A 523 -24.32 -10.57 -16.76
C ILE A 523 -23.55 -10.17 -18.01
N LEU A 524 -22.50 -9.34 -17.89
CA LEU A 524 -21.66 -8.94 -19.01
C LEU A 524 -20.94 -10.16 -19.61
N THR A 525 -20.38 -11.03 -18.75
CA THR A 525 -19.74 -12.31 -19.11
C THR A 525 -20.68 -13.41 -19.63
N ARG A 526 -21.95 -13.11 -19.90
CA ARG A 526 -22.97 -14.09 -20.35
C ARG A 526 -23.64 -13.71 -21.68
N LYS A 527 -23.11 -12.72 -22.40
CA LYS A 527 -23.62 -12.24 -23.70
C LYS A 527 -22.64 -12.49 -24.86
N ASP A 528 -21.56 -13.23 -24.58
CA ASP A 528 -20.64 -13.89 -25.52
C ASP A 528 -20.90 -15.41 -25.53
#